data_AF-A0A0S8EK98-F1
#
_entry.id   AF-A0A0S8EK98-F1
#
_cell.length_a   1.000
_cell.length_b   1.000
_cell.length_c   1.000
_cell.angle_alpha   90.00
_cell.angle_beta   90.00
_cell.angle_gamma   90.00
#
_symmetry.space_group_name_H-M   'P 1'
#
loop_
_entity.id
_entity.type
_entity.pdbx_description
1 polymer ?
#
loop_
_entity_poly.entity_id
_entity_poly.type
_entity_poly.pdbx_seq_one_letter_code
_entity_poly.pdbx_strand_id
1 'polypeptide(L)'
;MLPAGLAALLSRRRKRLLAGWALATAVLVAALAPWLVRNAVRVGAPVLTTDVGLRLYEGTGGDAAAAEVLVPPEGVDEAGRCMFYLRRAAGRIAEAPASWLGRAAHRVARLWAPGAMTEAGEGLLHPAAGYTGLVPTAALALAGLAVYRRRAVALWLIVGAVYVTLVHGVLPGPATDRLAVMPSLAALGGVGIVTLLGRGNRAISDSGLPNPG
;
A
#
# COMPACT_ATOMS: atom_id res chain seq x y z
N MET A 1 -34.14 -22.38 -0.34
CA MET A 1 -34.28 -21.97 1.08
C MET A 1 -33.02 -22.38 1.82
N LEU A 2 -32.28 -21.45 2.43
CA LEU A 2 -31.14 -21.80 3.27
C LEU A 2 -31.66 -22.34 4.61
N PRO A 3 -31.11 -23.43 5.15
CA PRO A 3 -31.56 -23.96 6.45
C PRO A 3 -31.38 -22.89 7.53
N ALA A 4 -32.35 -22.76 8.44
CA ALA A 4 -32.41 -21.68 9.43
C ALA A 4 -31.11 -21.54 10.27
N GLY A 5 -30.42 -22.66 10.54
CA GLY A 5 -29.12 -22.67 11.21
C GLY A 5 -28.00 -22.00 10.42
N LEU A 6 -27.98 -22.12 9.09
CA LEU A 6 -26.98 -21.47 8.23
C LEU A 6 -27.20 -19.95 8.18
N ALA A 7 -28.45 -19.49 8.13
CA ALA A 7 -28.80 -18.07 8.19
C ALA A 7 -28.37 -17.43 9.53
N ALA A 8 -28.57 -18.14 10.65
CA ALA A 8 -28.14 -17.70 11.98
C ALA A 8 -26.61 -17.64 12.12
N LEU A 9 -25.87 -18.60 11.55
CA LEU A 9 -24.40 -18.59 11.55
C LEU A 9 -23.84 -17.44 10.70
N LEU A 10 -24.42 -17.19 9.53
CA LEU A 10 -24.03 -16.08 8.66
C LEU A 10 -24.28 -14.72 9.34
N SER A 11 -25.39 -14.56 10.06
CA SER A 11 -25.69 -13.32 10.78
C SER A 11 -24.75 -13.07 11.97
N ARG A 12 -24.41 -14.11 12.75
CA ARG A 12 -23.41 -14.00 13.84
C ARG A 12 -22.03 -13.63 13.32
N ARG A 13 -21.59 -14.28 12.23
CA ARG A 13 -20.30 -13.97 11.58
C ARG A 13 -20.26 -12.54 11.06
N ARG A 14 -21.34 -12.09 10.39
CA ARG A 14 -21.47 -10.70 9.92
C ARG A 14 -21.38 -9.70 11.06
N LYS A 15 -22.09 -9.92 12.16
CA LYS A 15 -22.05 -9.04 13.35
C LYS A 15 -20.63 -8.92 13.93
N ARG A 16 -19.91 -10.05 14.06
CA ARG A 16 -18.51 -10.04 14.54
C ARG A 16 -17.58 -9.27 13.61
N LEU A 17 -17.72 -9.45 12.29
CA LEU A 17 -16.94 -8.70 11.32
C LEU A 17 -17.24 -7.20 11.40
N LEU A 18 -18.51 -6.81 11.45
CA LEU A 18 -18.91 -5.40 11.60
C LEU A 18 -18.39 -4.78 12.91
N ALA A 19 -18.43 -5.51 14.02
CA ALA A 19 -17.88 -5.04 15.28
C ALA A 19 -16.36 -4.86 15.21
N GLY A 20 -15.65 -5.81 14.57
CA GLY A 20 -14.20 -5.67 14.33
C GLY A 20 -13.87 -4.46 13.46
N TRP A 21 -14.68 -4.19 12.44
CA TRP A 21 -14.54 -3.00 11.61
C TRP A 21 -14.79 -1.71 12.37
N ALA A 22 -15.89 -1.64 13.12
CA ALA A 22 -16.20 -0.46 13.93
C ALA A 22 -15.07 -0.17 14.93
N LEU A 23 -14.52 -1.21 15.57
CA LEU A 23 -13.38 -1.06 16.47
C LEU A 23 -12.12 -0.58 15.73
N ALA A 24 -11.76 -1.20 14.60
CA ALA A 24 -10.60 -0.79 13.82
C ALA A 24 -10.72 0.66 13.32
N THR A 25 -11.89 1.06 12.84
CA THR A 25 -12.19 2.44 12.44
C THR A 25 -12.11 3.39 13.62
N ALA A 26 -12.68 3.04 14.77
CA ALA A 26 -12.61 3.86 15.97
C ALA A 26 -11.17 4.07 16.44
N VAL A 27 -10.35 3.01 16.46
CA VAL A 27 -8.92 3.08 16.79
C VAL A 27 -8.17 3.97 15.80
N LEU A 28 -8.43 3.82 14.50
CA LEU A 28 -7.80 4.64 13.46
C LEU A 28 -8.19 6.11 13.62
N VAL A 29 -9.48 6.41 13.78
CA VAL A 29 -9.96 7.79 13.99
C VAL A 29 -9.36 8.38 15.26
N ALA A 30 -9.33 7.64 16.36
CA ALA A 30 -8.73 8.10 17.61
C ALA A 30 -7.22 8.37 17.47
N ALA A 31 -6.50 7.54 16.71
CA ALA A 31 -5.07 7.74 16.43
C ALA A 31 -4.81 8.96 15.54
N LEU A 32 -5.70 9.23 14.58
CA LEU A 32 -5.58 10.37 13.66
C LEU A 32 -6.13 11.68 14.24
N ALA A 33 -7.03 11.60 15.24
CA ALA A 33 -7.73 12.76 15.79
C ALA A 33 -6.80 13.88 16.30
N PRO A 34 -5.71 13.61 17.06
CA PRO A 34 -4.80 14.68 17.51
C PRO A 34 -4.21 15.48 16.36
N TRP A 35 -3.86 14.80 15.26
CA TRP A 35 -3.31 15.42 14.07
C TRP A 35 -4.36 16.23 13.29
N LEU A 36 -5.55 15.66 13.12
CA LEU A 36 -6.67 16.34 12.46
C LEU A 36 -7.10 17.60 13.22
N VAL A 37 -7.16 17.54 14.55
CA VAL A 37 -7.45 18.70 15.40
C VAL A 37 -6.34 19.74 15.29
N ARG A 38 -5.05 19.33 15.36
CA ARG A 38 -3.92 20.25 15.14
C ARG A 38 -4.06 20.98 13.81
N ASN A 39 -4.36 20.27 12.73
CA ASN A 39 -4.46 20.88 11.40
C ASN A 39 -5.72 21.76 11.28
N ALA A 40 -6.84 21.40 11.89
CA ALA A 40 -8.00 22.28 11.95
C ALA A 40 -7.67 23.62 12.62
N VAL A 41 -6.88 23.61 13.70
CA VAL A 41 -6.48 24.83 14.43
C VAL A 41 -5.37 25.61 13.71
N ARG A 42 -4.36 24.93 13.18
CA ARG A 42 -3.17 25.57 12.58
C ARG A 42 -3.35 25.95 11.12
N VAL A 43 -4.09 25.14 10.38
CA VAL A 43 -4.25 25.23 8.91
C VAL A 43 -5.67 25.64 8.53
N GLY A 44 -6.61 25.63 9.47
CA GLY A 44 -8.02 25.94 9.20
C GLY A 44 -8.83 24.77 8.63
N ALA A 45 -8.25 23.57 8.51
CA ALA A 45 -8.94 22.38 7.98
C ALA A 45 -8.45 21.05 8.60
N PRO A 46 -9.34 20.08 8.87
CA PRO A 46 -8.98 18.76 9.40
C PRO A 46 -8.47 17.84 8.28
N VAL A 47 -7.30 18.16 7.72
CA VAL A 47 -6.65 17.38 6.66
C VAL A 47 -5.55 16.51 7.23
N LEU A 48 -5.27 15.34 6.62
CA LEU A 48 -4.14 14.49 7.03
C LEU A 48 -2.79 15.07 6.57
N THR A 49 -2.80 15.78 5.45
CA THR A 49 -1.63 16.45 4.88
C THR A 49 -2.09 17.55 3.94
N THR A 50 -1.31 18.62 3.87
CA THR A 50 -1.49 19.78 2.99
C THR A 50 -0.74 19.61 1.66
N ASP A 51 0.05 18.56 1.53
CA ASP A 51 0.97 18.40 0.39
C ASP A 51 0.42 17.50 -0.70
N VAL A 52 -0.75 16.88 -0.50
CA VAL A 52 -1.37 16.00 -1.51
C VAL A 52 -1.57 16.72 -2.84
N GLY A 53 -1.98 17.99 -2.81
CA GLY A 53 -2.12 18.79 -4.02
C GLY A 53 -0.80 18.98 -4.74
N LEU A 54 0.24 19.39 -4.03
CA LEU A 54 1.57 19.61 -4.59
C LEU A 54 2.14 18.31 -5.15
N ARG A 55 2.12 17.22 -4.37
CA ARG A 55 2.57 15.89 -4.82
C ARG A 55 1.82 15.44 -6.06
N LEU A 56 0.49 15.54 -6.06
CA LEU A 56 -0.28 15.16 -7.25
C LEU A 56 0.14 16.00 -8.46
N TYR A 57 0.28 17.32 -8.30
CA TYR A 57 0.74 18.24 -9.34
C TYR A 57 2.13 17.88 -9.88
N GLU A 58 3.13 17.67 -9.01
CA GLU A 58 4.46 17.17 -9.39
C GLU A 58 4.35 15.85 -10.19
N GLY A 59 3.48 14.95 -9.71
CA GLY A 59 3.23 13.66 -10.36
C GLY A 59 2.62 13.78 -11.76
N THR A 60 1.99 14.91 -12.08
CA THR A 60 1.37 15.13 -13.39
C THR A 60 2.33 15.52 -14.49
N GLY A 61 3.44 16.21 -14.23
CA GLY A 61 4.22 16.82 -15.31
C GLY A 61 5.59 16.19 -15.59
N GLY A 62 5.91 15.05 -14.97
CA GLY A 62 7.19 14.36 -15.19
C GLY A 62 8.38 15.16 -14.65
N ASP A 63 9.60 14.76 -15.01
CA ASP A 63 10.84 15.38 -14.50
C ASP A 63 10.94 16.88 -14.87
N ALA A 64 10.31 17.28 -15.97
CA ALA A 64 10.25 18.67 -16.41
C ALA A 64 9.33 19.57 -15.56
N ALA A 65 8.28 19.03 -14.92
CA ALA A 65 7.40 19.84 -14.07
C ALA A 65 7.94 20.10 -12.67
N ALA A 66 8.96 19.35 -12.23
CA ALA A 66 9.75 19.75 -11.07
C ALA A 66 10.51 21.07 -11.31
N ALA A 67 10.75 21.43 -12.58
CA ALA A 67 11.42 22.69 -12.95
C ALA A 67 10.46 23.88 -13.07
N GLU A 68 9.16 23.65 -13.30
CA GLU A 68 8.16 24.72 -13.34
C GLU A 68 7.67 25.03 -11.92
N VAL A 69 8.36 25.96 -11.27
CA VAL A 69 7.98 26.46 -9.94
C VAL A 69 6.68 27.24 -10.05
N LEU A 70 5.56 26.53 -9.90
CA LEU A 70 4.26 27.17 -9.83
C LEU A 70 4.05 27.72 -8.41
N VAL A 71 4.11 29.04 -8.29
CA VAL A 71 3.91 29.76 -7.03
C VAL A 71 2.40 29.96 -6.81
N PRO A 72 1.84 29.53 -5.68
CA PRO A 72 0.44 29.83 -5.35
C PRO A 72 0.27 31.34 -5.09
N PRO A 73 -0.94 31.90 -5.25
CA PRO A 73 -1.19 33.32 -4.96
C PRO A 73 -0.74 33.74 -3.56
N GLU A 74 -0.30 34.98 -3.38
CA GLU A 74 0.04 35.46 -2.05
C GLU A 74 -1.18 35.48 -1.11
N GLY A 75 -0.95 35.22 0.18
CA GLY A 75 -1.98 35.27 1.20
C GLY A 75 -2.92 34.05 1.28
N VAL A 76 -2.71 32.99 0.48
CA VAL A 76 -3.46 31.73 0.68
C VAL A 76 -2.85 30.91 1.82
N ASP A 77 -3.73 30.34 2.65
CA ASP A 77 -3.35 29.37 3.68
C ASP A 77 -2.89 28.03 3.06
N GLU A 78 -2.38 27.10 3.89
CA GLU A 78 -1.85 25.83 3.37
C GLU A 78 -2.94 24.97 2.72
N ALA A 79 -4.19 25.06 3.20
CA ALA A 79 -5.33 24.40 2.58
C ALA A 79 -5.63 24.97 1.19
N GLY A 80 -5.62 26.30 1.06
CA GLY A 80 -5.76 27.02 -0.21
C GLY A 80 -4.65 26.69 -1.19
N ARG A 81 -3.40 26.58 -0.72
CA ARG A 81 -2.27 26.09 -1.53
C ARG A 81 -2.51 24.66 -2.03
N CYS A 82 -2.94 23.75 -1.16
CA CYS A 82 -3.26 22.37 -1.54
C CYS A 82 -4.34 22.33 -2.65
N MET A 83 -5.43 23.08 -2.46
CA MET A 83 -6.51 23.17 -3.44
C MET A 83 -6.08 23.81 -4.76
N PHE A 84 -5.21 24.81 -4.72
CA PHE A 84 -4.62 25.42 -5.91
C PHE A 84 -3.87 24.36 -6.75
N TYR A 85 -2.97 23.59 -6.13
CA TYR A 85 -2.25 22.54 -6.83
C TYR A 85 -3.15 21.38 -7.28
N LEU A 86 -4.15 20.98 -6.48
CA LEU A 86 -5.12 19.96 -6.88
C LEU A 86 -5.88 20.35 -8.16
N ARG A 87 -6.35 21.59 -8.25
CA ARG A 87 -7.03 22.09 -9.46
C ARG A 87 -6.11 22.10 -10.67
N ARG A 88 -4.86 22.50 -10.50
CA ARG A 88 -3.85 22.51 -11.56
C ARG A 88 -3.48 21.10 -12.02
N ALA A 89 -3.31 20.18 -11.08
CA ALA A 89 -3.09 18.76 -11.36
C ALA A 89 -4.27 18.16 -12.13
N ALA A 90 -5.50 18.44 -11.70
CA ALA A 90 -6.70 17.98 -12.39
C ALA A 90 -6.78 18.51 -13.83
N GLY A 91 -6.45 19.79 -14.06
CA GLY A 91 -6.35 20.36 -15.41
C GLY A 91 -5.36 19.61 -16.29
N ARG A 92 -4.13 19.38 -15.81
CA ARG A 92 -3.11 18.62 -16.54
C ARG A 92 -3.50 17.17 -16.84
N ILE A 93 -4.17 16.51 -15.89
CA ILE A 93 -4.68 15.15 -16.09
C ILE A 93 -5.77 15.15 -17.17
N ALA A 94 -6.65 16.14 -17.17
CA ALA A 94 -7.70 16.27 -18.17
C ALA A 94 -7.14 16.56 -19.57
N GLU A 95 -6.07 17.36 -19.66
CA GLU A 95 -5.39 17.68 -20.93
C GLU A 95 -4.67 16.45 -21.54
N ALA A 96 -4.07 15.59 -20.72
CA ALA A 96 -3.29 14.44 -21.19
C ALA A 96 -3.44 13.18 -20.31
N PRO A 97 -4.63 12.56 -20.26
CA PRO A 97 -4.92 11.46 -19.33
C PRO A 97 -4.08 10.21 -19.61
N ALA A 98 -3.85 9.88 -20.89
CA ALA A 98 -3.04 8.74 -21.29
C ALA A 98 -1.58 8.88 -20.84
N SER A 99 -0.98 10.06 -21.01
CA SER A 99 0.38 10.33 -20.56
C SER A 99 0.50 10.29 -19.03
N TRP A 100 -0.51 10.79 -18.31
CA TRP A 100 -0.55 10.69 -16.85
C TRP A 100 -0.65 9.23 -16.38
N LEU A 101 -1.53 8.43 -16.99
CA LEU A 101 -1.64 6.99 -16.69
C LEU A 101 -0.33 6.25 -16.98
N GLY A 102 0.34 6.55 -18.10
CA GLY A 102 1.64 5.99 -18.42
C GLY A 102 2.70 6.29 -17.36
N ARG A 103 2.73 7.54 -16.86
CA ARG A 103 3.62 7.93 -15.74
C ARG A 103 3.27 7.22 -14.44
N ALA A 104 1.98 7.09 -14.13
CA ALA A 104 1.53 6.38 -12.94
C ALA A 104 1.93 4.90 -12.99
N ALA A 105 1.74 4.24 -14.14
CA ALA A 105 2.16 2.86 -14.37
C ALA A 105 3.69 2.71 -14.28
N HIS A 106 4.45 3.64 -14.85
CA HIS A 106 5.90 3.66 -14.72
C HIS A 106 6.36 3.79 -13.26
N ARG A 107 5.72 4.63 -12.45
CA ARG A 107 6.00 4.75 -11.01
C ARG A 107 5.69 3.46 -10.26
N VAL A 108 4.57 2.79 -10.57
CA VAL A 108 4.25 1.48 -9.99
C VAL A 108 5.33 0.46 -10.38
N ALA A 109 5.75 0.41 -11.64
CA ALA A 109 6.82 -0.48 -12.08
C ALA A 109 8.14 -0.20 -11.35
N ARG A 110 8.52 1.08 -11.19
CA ARG A 110 9.72 1.47 -10.41
C ARG A 110 9.61 1.09 -8.94
N LEU A 111 8.45 1.29 -8.30
CA LEU A 111 8.23 0.93 -6.90
C LEU A 111 8.55 -0.55 -6.63
N TRP A 112 8.21 -1.41 -7.59
CA TRP A 112 8.43 -2.86 -7.52
C TRP A 112 9.73 -3.32 -8.19
N ALA A 113 10.50 -2.43 -8.81
CA ALA A 113 11.80 -2.78 -9.37
C ALA A 113 12.80 -3.00 -8.22
N PRO A 114 13.45 -4.18 -8.13
CA PRO A 114 14.38 -4.48 -7.04
C PRO A 114 15.52 -3.45 -6.92
N GLY A 115 15.98 -2.94 -8.07
CA GLY A 115 17.03 -1.92 -8.18
C GLY A 115 16.60 -0.47 -7.92
N ALA A 116 15.33 -0.14 -7.69
CA ALA A 116 14.93 1.27 -7.57
C ALA A 116 15.49 2.01 -6.33
N MET A 117 16.10 1.31 -5.36
CA MET A 117 16.81 1.95 -4.24
C MET A 117 18.22 2.43 -4.60
N THR A 118 18.74 2.14 -5.80
CA THR A 118 20.14 2.46 -6.16
C THR A 118 20.35 3.93 -6.50
N GLU A 119 19.30 4.73 -6.65
CA GLU A 119 19.45 6.19 -6.86
C GLU A 119 20.15 6.88 -5.68
N ALA A 120 20.28 6.21 -4.52
CA ALA A 120 20.97 6.71 -3.33
C ALA A 120 22.38 6.14 -3.09
N GLY A 121 22.90 5.22 -3.92
CA GLY A 121 24.20 4.60 -3.65
C GLY A 121 24.90 3.99 -4.88
N GLU A 122 26.12 4.43 -5.16
CA GLU A 122 26.91 4.08 -6.36
C GLU A 122 27.55 2.67 -6.36
N GLY A 123 27.03 1.72 -5.58
CA GLY A 123 27.66 0.39 -5.39
C GLY A 123 26.84 -0.80 -5.89
N LEU A 124 27.51 -1.83 -6.44
CA LEU A 124 26.91 -3.12 -6.84
C LEU A 124 26.19 -3.86 -5.69
N LEU A 125 26.51 -3.51 -4.43
CA LEU A 125 25.86 -4.10 -3.25
C LEU A 125 24.40 -3.66 -3.07
N HIS A 126 24.04 -2.45 -3.51
CA HIS A 126 22.68 -1.92 -3.38
C HIS A 126 21.63 -2.67 -4.23
N PRO A 127 21.85 -2.92 -5.53
CA PRO A 127 20.91 -3.73 -6.29
C PRO A 127 20.86 -5.16 -5.74
N ALA A 128 22.00 -5.75 -5.37
CA ALA A 128 22.04 -7.09 -4.79
C ALA A 128 21.14 -7.21 -3.55
N ALA A 129 21.20 -6.26 -2.61
CA ALA A 129 20.34 -6.23 -1.43
C ALA A 129 18.84 -6.08 -1.80
N GLY A 130 18.52 -5.27 -2.81
CA GLY A 130 17.17 -5.13 -3.33
C GLY A 130 16.62 -6.43 -3.90
N TYR A 131 17.41 -7.14 -4.71
CA TYR A 131 17.04 -8.43 -5.28
C TYR A 131 16.91 -9.53 -4.22
N THR A 132 17.86 -9.65 -3.29
CA THR A 132 17.83 -10.68 -2.24
C THR A 132 16.75 -10.44 -1.19
N GLY A 133 16.34 -9.20 -0.94
CA GLY A 133 15.22 -8.90 -0.05
C GLY A 133 13.85 -9.06 -0.73
N LEU A 134 13.64 -8.35 -1.84
CA LEU A 134 12.31 -8.22 -2.45
C LEU A 134 11.85 -9.51 -3.14
N VAL A 135 12.71 -10.13 -3.95
CA VAL A 135 12.30 -11.28 -4.79
C VAL A 135 11.90 -12.49 -3.94
N PRO A 136 12.68 -12.94 -2.93
CA PRO A 136 12.27 -14.05 -2.08
C PRO A 136 11.02 -13.72 -1.26
N THR A 137 10.92 -12.51 -0.72
CA THR A 137 9.74 -12.07 0.04
C THR A 137 8.48 -12.08 -0.83
N ALA A 138 8.57 -11.56 -2.05
CA ALA A 138 7.46 -11.57 -3.00
C ALA A 138 7.07 -13.01 -3.41
N ALA A 139 8.04 -13.88 -3.69
CA ALA A 139 7.77 -15.28 -4.03
C ALA A 139 7.06 -16.02 -2.89
N LEU A 140 7.53 -15.85 -1.65
CA LEU A 140 6.91 -16.43 -0.46
C LEU A 140 5.51 -15.84 -0.22
N ALA A 141 5.34 -14.53 -0.41
CA ALA A 141 4.04 -13.87 -0.28
C ALA A 141 3.02 -14.41 -1.31
N LEU A 142 3.45 -14.65 -2.55
CA LEU A 142 2.62 -15.28 -3.58
C LEU A 142 2.27 -16.73 -3.24
N ALA A 143 3.22 -17.50 -2.69
CA ALA A 143 2.95 -18.87 -2.21
C ALA A 143 1.93 -18.87 -1.05
N GLY A 144 2.12 -18.00 -0.06
CA GLY A 144 1.18 -17.81 1.04
C GLY A 144 -0.20 -17.39 0.55
N LEU A 145 -0.25 -16.47 -0.40
CA LEU A 145 -1.49 -16.04 -1.04
C LEU A 145 -2.18 -17.19 -1.79
N ALA A 146 -1.46 -17.98 -2.60
CA ALA A 146 -2.05 -19.09 -3.35
C ALA A 146 -2.75 -20.11 -2.43
N VAL A 147 -2.18 -20.34 -1.25
CA VAL A 147 -2.74 -21.22 -0.21
C VAL A 147 -3.93 -20.56 0.50
N TYR A 148 -3.79 -19.29 0.89
CA TYR A 148 -4.76 -18.58 1.73
C TYR A 148 -5.75 -17.70 0.97
N ARG A 149 -5.79 -17.74 -0.37
CA ARG A 149 -6.66 -16.89 -1.22
C ARG A 149 -8.15 -16.91 -0.86
N ARG A 150 -8.63 -17.96 -0.16
CA ARG A 150 -10.03 -18.08 0.31
C ARG A 150 -10.26 -17.54 1.72
N ARG A 151 -9.21 -17.10 2.42
CA ARG A 151 -9.27 -16.58 3.79
C ARG A 151 -9.32 -15.07 3.73
N ALA A 152 -10.21 -14.48 4.54
CA ALA A 152 -10.41 -13.03 4.60
C ALA A 152 -9.09 -12.27 4.91
N VAL A 153 -8.22 -12.83 5.74
CA VAL A 153 -6.92 -12.22 6.09
C VAL A 153 -6.02 -12.01 4.88
N ALA A 154 -5.95 -12.97 3.95
CA ALA A 154 -5.14 -12.81 2.75
C ALA A 154 -5.69 -11.71 1.83
N LEU A 155 -7.01 -11.63 1.72
CA LEU A 155 -7.67 -10.54 0.98
C LEU A 155 -7.35 -9.18 1.60
N TRP A 156 -7.35 -9.06 2.93
CA TRP A 156 -6.97 -7.82 3.62
C TRP A 156 -5.54 -7.38 3.33
N LEU A 157 -4.60 -8.33 3.38
CA LEU A 157 -3.19 -8.04 3.10
C LEU A 157 -2.97 -7.62 1.63
N ILE A 158 -3.69 -8.24 0.69
CA ILE A 158 -3.67 -7.80 -0.72
C ILE A 158 -4.26 -6.41 -0.87
N VAL A 159 -5.43 -6.13 -0.28
CA VAL A 159 -6.08 -4.82 -0.38
C VAL A 159 -5.16 -3.73 0.14
N GLY A 160 -4.47 -3.96 1.26
CA GLY A 160 -3.45 -3.05 1.78
C GLY A 160 -2.30 -2.83 0.80
N ALA A 161 -1.71 -3.91 0.26
CA ALA A 161 -0.61 -3.83 -0.70
C ALA A 161 -1.02 -3.11 -2.00
N VAL A 162 -2.21 -3.40 -2.52
CA VAL A 162 -2.79 -2.75 -3.72
C VAL A 162 -3.07 -1.29 -3.43
N TYR A 163 -3.68 -0.95 -2.30
CA TYR A 163 -3.95 0.43 -1.91
C TYR A 163 -2.67 1.26 -1.88
N VAL A 164 -1.64 0.78 -1.17
CA VAL A 164 -0.36 1.48 -1.09
C VAL A 164 0.29 1.59 -2.47
N THR A 165 0.24 0.54 -3.29
CA THR A 165 0.77 0.58 -4.66
C THR A 165 0.08 1.63 -5.53
N LEU A 166 -1.25 1.70 -5.47
CA LEU A 166 -2.03 2.67 -6.24
C LEU A 166 -1.77 4.10 -5.76
N VAL A 167 -1.73 4.33 -4.44
CA VAL A 167 -1.43 5.64 -3.87
C VAL A 167 -0.07 6.15 -4.33
N HIS A 168 0.97 5.31 -4.31
CA HIS A 168 2.33 5.71 -4.77
C HIS A 168 2.48 5.70 -6.30
N GLY A 169 1.57 5.03 -7.02
CA GLY A 169 1.45 5.21 -8.47
C GLY A 169 0.92 6.59 -8.82
N VAL A 170 -0.03 7.11 -8.04
CA VAL A 170 -0.68 8.41 -8.25
C VAL A 170 0.18 9.55 -7.71
N LEU A 171 0.65 9.43 -6.48
CA LEU A 171 1.45 10.45 -5.79
C LEU A 171 2.94 10.11 -5.93
N PRO A 172 3.78 11.01 -6.45
CA PRO A 172 5.21 10.81 -6.45
C PRO A 172 5.70 10.77 -5.00
N GLY A 173 6.54 9.77 -4.73
CA GLY A 173 7.18 9.56 -3.45
C GLY A 173 8.51 8.83 -3.69
N PRO A 174 9.45 8.90 -2.73
CA PRO A 174 10.71 8.20 -2.85
C PRO A 174 10.50 6.69 -2.96
N ALA A 175 11.40 5.98 -3.65
CA ALA A 175 11.34 4.52 -3.79
C ALA A 175 11.39 3.77 -2.44
N THR A 176 11.84 4.45 -1.37
CA THR A 176 11.80 3.98 0.02
C THR A 176 10.38 3.73 0.53
N ASP A 177 9.36 4.30 -0.12
CA ASP A 177 7.97 4.15 0.30
C ASP A 177 7.45 2.70 0.16
N ARG A 178 8.18 1.84 -0.57
CA ARG A 178 7.94 0.39 -0.59
C ARG A 178 8.00 -0.24 0.81
N LEU A 179 8.71 0.38 1.76
CA LEU A 179 8.78 -0.04 3.15
C LEU A 179 7.39 -0.12 3.81
N ALA A 180 6.43 0.71 3.39
CA ALA A 180 5.06 0.65 3.91
C ALA A 180 4.34 -0.66 3.54
N VAL A 181 4.74 -1.32 2.44
CA VAL A 181 4.14 -2.58 1.97
C VAL A 181 4.87 -3.81 2.53
N MET A 182 6.15 -3.67 2.88
CA MET A 182 6.99 -4.79 3.33
C MET A 182 6.40 -5.61 4.49
N PRO A 183 5.81 -5.02 5.55
CA PRO A 183 5.20 -5.79 6.63
C PRO A 183 4.07 -6.71 6.15
N SER A 184 3.25 -6.24 5.19
CA SER A 184 2.15 -7.04 4.64
C SER A 184 2.66 -8.22 3.82
N LEU A 185 3.72 -8.01 3.02
CA LEU A 185 4.35 -9.08 2.26
C LEU A 185 5.08 -10.07 3.17
N ALA A 186 5.78 -9.58 4.20
CA ALA A 186 6.46 -10.42 5.17
C ALA A 186 5.46 -11.31 5.93
N ALA A 187 4.31 -10.76 6.34
CA ALA A 187 3.24 -11.53 6.96
C ALA A 187 2.70 -12.62 6.02
N LEU A 188 2.42 -12.31 4.75
CA LEU A 188 2.03 -13.30 3.74
C LEU A 188 3.12 -14.35 3.49
N GLY A 189 4.38 -13.92 3.45
CA GLY A 189 5.53 -14.78 3.27
C GLY A 189 5.70 -15.78 4.41
N GLY A 190 5.55 -15.33 5.65
CA GLY A 190 5.56 -16.19 6.83
C GLY A 190 4.47 -17.26 6.79
N VAL A 191 3.26 -16.90 6.36
CA VAL A 191 2.17 -17.87 6.13
C VAL A 191 2.54 -18.89 5.04
N GLY A 192 3.22 -18.44 3.98
CA GLY A 192 3.77 -19.30 2.93
C GLY A 192 4.74 -20.33 3.47
N ILE A 193 5.74 -19.90 4.24
CA ILE A 193 6.76 -20.76 4.87
C ILE A 193 6.09 -21.83 5.76
N VAL A 194 5.23 -21.41 6.69
CA VAL A 194 4.54 -22.33 7.62
C VAL A 194 3.72 -23.38 6.86
N THR A 195 3.10 -22.99 5.75
CA THR A 195 2.33 -23.94 4.93
C THR A 195 3.23 -24.95 4.23
N LEU A 196 4.33 -24.50 3.62
CA LEU A 196 5.26 -25.37 2.91
C LEU A 196 5.88 -26.40 3.87
N LEU A 197 6.32 -25.96 5.05
CA LEU A 197 6.84 -26.84 6.10
C LEU A 197 5.77 -27.82 6.60
N GLY A 198 4.54 -27.34 6.85
CA GLY A 198 3.43 -28.18 7.32
C GLY A 198 2.91 -29.20 6.30
N ARG A 199 3.21 -29.03 5.00
CA ARG A 199 2.97 -30.05 3.96
C ARG A 199 4.08 -31.09 3.91
N GLY A 200 5.33 -30.66 4.06
CA GLY A 200 6.49 -31.56 4.14
C GLY A 200 6.34 -32.58 5.27
N ASN A 201 5.96 -32.12 6.47
CA ASN A 201 5.78 -33.01 7.61
C ASN A 201 4.67 -34.05 7.41
N ARG A 202 3.59 -33.70 6.69
CA ARG A 202 2.52 -34.64 6.34
C ARG A 202 2.99 -35.66 5.31
N ALA A 203 3.69 -35.23 4.27
CA ALA A 203 4.22 -36.13 3.26
C ALA A 203 5.25 -37.13 3.83
N ILE A 204 6.07 -36.72 4.79
CA ILE A 204 7.00 -37.61 5.50
C ILE A 204 6.24 -38.59 6.41
N SER A 205 5.21 -38.11 7.13
CA SER A 205 4.35 -38.99 7.93
C SER A 205 3.61 -40.02 7.08
N ASP A 206 3.17 -39.65 5.88
CA ASP A 206 2.41 -40.52 4.98
C ASP A 206 3.31 -41.52 4.22
N SER A 207 4.62 -41.26 4.09
CA SER A 207 5.55 -42.14 3.38
C SER A 207 6.08 -43.31 4.23
N GLY A 208 5.72 -43.37 5.51
CA GLY A 208 6.17 -44.42 6.44
C GLY A 208 7.66 -44.36 6.77
N LEU A 209 8.36 -43.29 6.39
CA LEU A 209 9.76 -43.08 6.73
C LEU A 209 9.87 -42.69 8.22
N PRO A 210 10.83 -43.26 8.97
CA PRO A 210 11.05 -42.89 10.36
C PRO A 210 11.41 -41.40 10.47
N ASN A 211 10.79 -40.71 11.42
CA ASN A 211 10.97 -39.27 11.63
C ASN A 211 12.43 -38.98 12.03
N PRO A 212 13.21 -38.19 11.26
CA PRO A 212 14.57 -37.82 11.63
C PRO A 212 14.47 -36.75 12.74
N GLY A 213 14.52 -37.20 13.99
CA GLY A 213 14.46 -36.33 15.16
C GLY A 213 15.54 -35.25 15.18
#